data_AF-A0A927EDZ0-F1
#
_entry.id   AF-A0A927EDZ0-F1
#
_cell.length_a   1.000
_cell.length_b   1.000
_cell.length_c   1.000
_cell.angle_alpha   90.00
_cell.angle_beta   90.00
_cell.angle_gamma   90.00
#
_symmetry.space_group_name_H-M   'P 1'
#
loop_
_entity.id
_entity.type
_entity.pdbx_description
1 polymer ?
#
loop_
_entity_poly.entity_id
_entity_poly.type
_entity_poly.pdbx_seq_one_letter_code
_entity_poly.pdbx_strand_id
1 'polypeptide(L)'
;MFDDVFELQKFGQLKASFDFVAETLIGAHGDFYVVPGKGHTLSVSVVTEKEKRGRRITGVFIDTVNVFTLRDPEYAEDEEGPTLTRGVTRDDFEAELAKELVVPQRLLQVRYTPPLESDETLRHPYGWGVSKR
;
A
#
# COMPACT_ATOMS: atom_id res chain seq x y z
N MET A 1 -11.41 -7.50 7.54
CA MET A 1 -11.24 -8.86 6.98
C MET A 1 -9.77 -9.27 6.83
N PHE A 2 -8.86 -8.48 6.25
CA PHE A 2 -7.43 -8.84 6.21
C PHE A 2 -6.71 -8.60 7.55
N ASP A 3 -6.90 -7.44 8.18
CA ASP A 3 -6.29 -7.14 9.49
C ASP A 3 -6.77 -8.08 10.61
N ASP A 4 -7.97 -8.64 10.50
CA ASP A 4 -8.57 -9.54 11.50
C ASP A 4 -7.72 -10.80 11.73
N VAL A 5 -7.05 -11.29 10.68
CA VAL A 5 -6.11 -12.42 10.80
C VAL A 5 -4.88 -12.00 11.61
N PHE A 6 -4.39 -10.78 11.40
CA PHE A 6 -3.25 -10.25 12.14
C PHE A 6 -3.57 -9.81 13.55
N GLU A 7 -4.83 -9.51 13.85
CA GLU A 7 -5.31 -9.28 15.21
C GLU A 7 -5.13 -10.53 16.09
N LEU A 8 -5.11 -11.72 15.51
CA LEU A 8 -4.86 -12.96 16.25
C LEU A 8 -3.43 -13.06 16.79
N GLN A 9 -2.47 -12.27 16.26
CA GLN A 9 -1.09 -12.25 16.76
C GLN A 9 -0.96 -11.77 18.21
N LYS A 10 -1.95 -11.02 18.73
CA LYS A 10 -1.96 -10.60 20.14
C LYS A 10 -2.10 -11.76 21.12
N PHE A 11 -2.60 -12.90 20.65
CA PHE A 11 -2.71 -14.10 21.46
C PHE A 11 -1.40 -14.89 21.37
N GLY A 12 -0.57 -14.82 22.42
CA GLY A 12 0.74 -15.49 22.45
C GLY A 12 0.69 -17.00 22.18
N GLN A 13 -0.44 -17.66 22.47
CA GLN A 13 -0.66 -19.08 22.16
C GLN A 13 -0.61 -19.41 20.65
N LEU A 14 -0.89 -18.42 19.79
CA LEU A 14 -0.88 -18.58 18.33
C LEU A 14 0.48 -18.24 17.71
N LYS A 15 1.46 -17.80 18.52
CA LYS A 15 2.77 -17.35 18.04
C LYS A 15 3.47 -18.43 17.21
N ALA A 16 3.48 -19.68 17.67
CA ALA A 16 4.12 -20.79 16.96
C ALA A 16 3.48 -21.03 15.57
N SER A 17 2.16 -20.85 15.44
CA SER A 17 1.47 -20.95 14.16
C SER A 17 1.87 -19.82 13.21
N PHE A 18 1.97 -18.59 13.70
CA PHE A 18 2.44 -17.46 12.90
C PHE A 18 3.91 -17.59 12.50
N ASP A 19 4.76 -18.07 13.39
CA ASP A 19 6.17 -18.34 13.09
C ASP A 19 6.29 -19.42 12.01
N PHE A 20 5.53 -20.52 12.12
CA PHE A 20 5.50 -21.59 11.11
C PHE A 20 5.03 -21.10 9.74
N VAL A 21 3.96 -20.30 9.69
CA VAL A 21 3.48 -19.69 8.43
C VAL A 21 4.56 -18.78 7.85
N ALA A 22 5.18 -17.92 8.66
CA ALA A 22 6.25 -17.03 8.23
C ALA A 22 7.45 -17.81 7.66
N GLU A 23 7.89 -18.87 8.33
CA GLU A 23 9.00 -19.72 7.88
C GLU A 23 8.65 -20.47 6.58
N THR A 24 7.42 -20.95 6.45
CA THR A 24 6.95 -21.60 5.21
C THR A 24 6.91 -20.62 4.04
N LEU A 25 6.45 -19.39 4.27
CA LEU A 25 6.41 -18.34 3.24
C LEU A 25 7.83 -17.95 2.78
N ILE A 26 8.79 -17.89 3.71
CA ILE A 26 10.21 -17.65 3.40
C ILE A 26 10.78 -18.82 2.59
N GLY A 27 10.56 -20.06 3.05
CA GLY A 27 11.06 -21.27 2.40
C GLY A 27 10.46 -21.51 1.01
N ALA A 28 9.24 -21.02 0.77
CA ALA A 28 8.59 -21.05 -0.53
C ALA A 28 9.08 -19.97 -1.51
N HIS A 29 10.07 -19.15 -1.13
CA HIS A 29 10.52 -17.97 -1.89
C HIS A 29 9.35 -17.02 -2.21
N GLY A 30 8.40 -16.85 -1.30
CA GLY A 30 7.29 -15.96 -1.55
C GLY A 30 7.77 -14.50 -1.64
N ASP A 31 7.39 -13.81 -2.71
CA ASP A 31 7.69 -12.39 -2.90
C ASP A 31 6.84 -11.55 -1.93
N PHE A 32 7.36 -11.29 -0.73
CA PHE A 32 6.73 -10.42 0.26
C PHE A 32 7.62 -9.24 0.58
N TYR A 33 7.08 -8.02 0.56
CA TYR A 33 7.79 -6.83 1.02
C TYR A 33 8.17 -6.94 2.50
N VAL A 34 7.29 -7.56 3.30
CA VAL A 34 7.55 -7.94 4.67
C VAL A 34 6.93 -9.30 4.93
N VAL A 35 7.68 -10.18 5.58
CA VAL A 35 7.15 -11.48 6.00
C VAL A 35 6.10 -11.26 7.09
N PRO A 36 4.82 -11.59 6.85
CA PRO A 36 3.77 -11.41 7.83
C PRO A 36 4.04 -12.31 9.04
N GLY A 37 4.03 -11.77 10.26
CA GLY A 37 4.35 -12.54 11.48
C GLY A 37 5.58 -12.07 12.26
N LYS A 38 6.55 -11.44 11.59
CA LYS A 38 7.81 -11.02 12.21
C LYS A 38 7.75 -9.64 12.89
N GLY A 39 6.63 -8.92 12.74
CA GLY A 39 6.43 -7.60 13.38
C GLY A 39 7.28 -6.48 12.78
N HIS A 40 7.88 -6.69 11.60
CA HIS A 40 8.63 -5.64 10.92
C HIS A 40 7.68 -4.59 10.34
N THR A 41 8.05 -3.33 10.52
CA THR A 41 7.35 -2.19 9.94
C THR A 41 7.76 -2.01 8.48
N LEU A 42 6.79 -1.77 7.60
CA LEU A 42 7.02 -1.40 6.21
C LEU A 42 6.90 0.12 6.06
N SER A 43 7.97 0.79 5.62
CA SER A 43 7.95 2.22 5.30
C SER A 43 7.60 2.43 3.83
N VAL A 44 6.57 3.23 3.56
CA VAL A 44 6.12 3.56 2.20
C VAL A 44 6.14 5.07 2.00
N SER A 45 6.70 5.52 0.89
CA SER A 45 6.69 6.91 0.48
C SER A 45 5.72 7.11 -0.68
N VAL A 46 4.72 7.97 -0.51
CA VAL A 46 3.72 8.29 -1.51
C VAL A 46 4.05 9.66 -2.09
N VAL A 47 4.30 9.71 -3.40
CA VAL A 47 4.54 10.96 -4.11
C VAL A 47 3.22 11.47 -4.66
N THR A 48 2.97 12.76 -4.45
CA THR A 48 1.74 13.41 -4.88
C THR A 48 2.02 14.71 -5.63
N GLU A 49 1.14 15.03 -6.56
CA GLU A 49 1.15 16.27 -7.33
C GLU A 49 -0.13 17.06 -7.10
N LYS A 50 -0.02 18.39 -7.14
CA LYS A 50 -1.19 19.27 -6.96
C LYS A 50 -2.10 19.19 -8.18
N GLU A 51 -3.40 19.00 -7.93
CA GLU A 51 -4.44 18.96 -8.96
C GLU A 51 -5.59 19.93 -8.58
N LYS A 52 -6.44 20.30 -9.55
CA LYS A 52 -7.57 21.23 -9.34
C LYS A 52 -8.50 20.83 -8.18
N ARG A 53 -8.59 19.53 -7.86
CA ARG A 53 -9.54 18.98 -6.89
C ARG A 53 -8.86 18.21 -5.74
N GLY A 54 -7.59 18.48 -5.44
CA GLY A 54 -6.84 17.83 -4.37
C GLY A 54 -5.42 17.48 -4.80
N ARG A 55 -4.91 16.34 -4.32
CA ARG A 55 -3.59 15.84 -4.72
C ARG A 55 -3.62 14.48 -5.37
N ARG A 56 -3.08 14.39 -6.57
CA ARG A 56 -2.97 13.16 -7.33
C ARG A 56 -1.79 12.34 -6.86
N ILE A 57 -2.02 11.06 -6.62
CA ILE A 57 -0.97 10.09 -6.34
C ILE A 57 -0.28 9.77 -7.67
N THR A 58 1.02 9.98 -7.73
CA THR A 58 1.84 9.71 -8.93
C THR A 58 2.89 8.64 -8.72
N GLY A 59 3.14 8.25 -7.46
CA GLY A 59 4.05 7.17 -7.17
C GLY A 59 3.91 6.65 -5.74
N VAL A 60 4.25 5.38 -5.58
CA VAL A 60 4.31 4.69 -4.29
C VAL A 60 5.64 3.96 -4.26
N PHE A 61 6.47 4.28 -3.27
CA PHE A 61 7.85 3.84 -3.21
C PHE A 61 8.11 3.01 -1.96
N ILE A 62 8.78 1.88 -2.16
CA ILE A 62 9.29 1.00 -1.10
C ILE A 62 10.78 0.85 -1.35
N ASP A 63 11.62 1.17 -0.36
CA ASP A 63 13.08 1.10 -0.47
C ASP A 63 13.62 1.73 -1.77
N THR A 64 13.07 2.89 -2.15
CA THR A 64 13.37 3.67 -3.38
C THR A 64 12.82 3.10 -4.70
N VAL A 65 12.19 1.92 -4.69
CA VAL A 65 11.57 1.33 -5.87
C VAL A 65 10.14 1.84 -6.01
N ASN A 66 9.79 2.44 -7.15
CA ASN A 66 8.39 2.77 -7.47
C ASN A 66 7.64 1.48 -7.80
N VAL A 67 6.66 1.16 -6.97
CA VAL A 67 5.81 -0.03 -7.10
C VAL A 67 4.42 0.32 -7.61
N PHE A 68 4.14 1.61 -7.84
CA PHE A 68 2.89 2.09 -8.40
C PHE A 68 2.90 1.96 -9.93
N THR A 69 2.00 1.15 -10.46
CA THR A 69 1.97 0.82 -11.88
C THR A 69 0.53 0.71 -12.39
N LEU A 70 0.39 0.89 -13.70
CA LEU A 70 -0.87 0.67 -14.40
C LEU A 70 -1.14 -0.84 -14.47
N ARG A 71 -2.21 -1.28 -13.82
CA ARG A 71 -2.71 -2.66 -13.86
C ARG A 71 -3.75 -2.87 -14.94
N ASP A 72 -4.49 -1.83 -15.29
CA ASP A 72 -5.54 -1.86 -16.29
C ASP A 72 -5.20 -0.89 -17.44
N PRO A 73 -4.77 -1.41 -18.60
CA PRO A 73 -4.41 -0.61 -19.77
C PRO A 73 -5.53 0.30 -20.28
N GLU A 74 -6.80 0.01 -19.98
CA GLU A 74 -7.93 0.84 -20.40
C GLU A 74 -7.91 2.23 -19.74
N TYR A 75 -7.15 2.38 -18.65
CA TYR A 75 -6.94 3.63 -17.92
C TYR A 75 -5.54 4.20 -18.10
N ALA A 76 -4.82 3.79 -19.17
CA ALA A 76 -3.55 4.42 -19.53
C ALA A 76 -3.71 5.94 -19.71
N GLU A 77 -2.65 6.69 -19.41
CA GLU A 77 -2.67 8.14 -19.58
C GLU A 77 -2.79 8.50 -21.07
N ASP A 78 -3.76 9.35 -21.39
CA ASP A 78 -3.86 9.99 -22.71
C ASP A 78 -2.86 11.17 -22.75
N GLU A 79 -2.66 11.83 -23.91
CA GLU A 79 -1.73 12.98 -24.05
C GLU A 79 -2.03 14.16 -23.10
N GLU A 80 -3.20 14.19 -22.46
CA GLU A 80 -3.61 15.19 -21.46
C GLU A 80 -3.46 14.72 -19.99
N GLY A 81 -2.93 13.51 -19.75
CA GLY A 81 -2.74 12.89 -18.44
C GLY A 81 -3.78 11.78 -18.12
N PRO A 82 -3.73 11.15 -16.93
CA PRO A 82 -4.69 10.14 -16.49
C PRO A 82 -6.09 10.77 -16.40
N THR A 83 -7.00 10.29 -17.26
CA THR A 83 -8.29 10.94 -17.55
C THR A 83 -9.31 10.80 -16.42
N LEU A 84 -9.14 9.81 -15.52
CA LEU A 84 -10.06 9.54 -14.42
C LEU A 84 -9.31 9.27 -13.10
N THR A 85 -9.58 10.11 -12.10
CA THR A 85 -9.15 9.92 -10.71
C THR A 85 -10.37 9.81 -9.79
N ARG A 86 -10.29 8.96 -8.76
CA ARG A 86 -11.28 8.93 -7.67
C ARG A 86 -10.76 9.70 -6.47
N GLY A 87 -11.66 10.40 -5.78
CA GLY A 87 -11.37 10.98 -4.48
C GLY A 87 -11.33 9.87 -3.43
N VAL A 88 -10.27 9.83 -2.63
CA VAL A 88 -10.09 8.88 -1.53
C VAL A 88 -9.56 9.64 -0.31
N THR A 89 -9.99 9.22 0.88
CA THR A 89 -9.41 9.75 2.11
C THR A 89 -8.01 9.17 2.34
N ARG A 90 -7.24 9.80 3.22
CA ARG A 90 -5.94 9.27 3.62
C ARG A 90 -6.07 7.85 4.18
N ASP A 91 -6.98 7.68 5.14
CA ASP A 91 -7.16 6.41 5.86
C ASP A 91 -7.63 5.29 4.92
N ASP A 92 -8.54 5.60 4.00
CA ASP A 92 -9.02 4.61 3.03
C ASP A 92 -7.91 4.18 2.07
N PHE A 93 -7.08 5.13 1.60
CA PHE A 93 -5.96 4.82 0.73
C PHE A 93 -4.90 3.97 1.44
N GLU A 94 -4.57 4.30 2.69
CA GLU A 94 -3.62 3.52 3.49
C GLU A 94 -4.13 2.11 3.79
N ALA A 95 -5.44 1.96 4.03
CA ALA A 95 -6.07 0.65 4.20
C ALA A 95 -6.09 -0.19 2.90
N GLU A 96 -6.28 0.45 1.74
CA GLU A 96 -6.13 -0.21 0.44
C GLU A 96 -4.69 -0.65 0.21
N LEU A 97 -3.73 0.25 0.45
CA LEU A 97 -2.30 0.00 0.31
C LEU A 97 -1.83 -1.16 1.21
N ALA A 98 -2.28 -1.21 2.46
CA ALA A 98 -2.00 -2.30 3.40
C ALA A 98 -2.43 -3.67 2.84
N LYS A 99 -3.63 -3.73 2.23
CA LYS A 99 -4.15 -4.95 1.60
C LYS A 99 -3.32 -5.37 0.39
N GLU A 100 -2.98 -4.42 -0.50
CA GLU A 100 -2.19 -4.71 -1.70
C GLU A 100 -0.78 -5.18 -1.37
N LEU A 101 -0.17 -4.58 -0.34
CA LEU A 101 1.16 -4.94 0.15
C LEU A 101 1.16 -6.20 1.02
N VAL A 102 -0.01 -6.67 1.44
CA VAL A 102 -0.19 -7.84 2.32
C VAL A 102 0.50 -7.59 3.68
N VAL A 103 0.35 -6.38 4.22
CA VAL A 103 0.92 -5.94 5.50
C VAL A 103 -0.20 -5.41 6.40
N PRO A 104 -0.19 -5.69 7.72
CA PRO A 104 -1.16 -5.10 8.65
C PRO A 104 -1.08 -3.58 8.65
N GLN A 105 -2.22 -2.89 8.67
CA GLN A 105 -2.24 -1.42 8.60
C GLN A 105 -1.38 -0.77 9.70
N ARG A 106 -1.38 -1.33 10.93
CA ARG A 106 -0.56 -0.86 12.06
C ARG A 106 0.97 -0.95 11.85
N LEU A 107 1.41 -1.80 10.92
CA LEU A 107 2.82 -1.97 10.56
C LEU A 107 3.18 -1.18 9.29
N LEU A 108 2.22 -0.51 8.66
CA LEU A 108 2.44 0.33 7.50
C LEU A 108 2.71 1.76 7.95
N GLN A 109 3.89 2.30 7.64
CA GLN A 109 4.23 3.69 7.87
C GLN A 109 4.25 4.45 6.56
N VAL A 110 3.19 5.23 6.31
CA VAL A 110 3.05 5.99 5.07
C VAL A 110 3.54 7.43 5.25
N ARG A 111 4.40 7.88 4.34
CA ARG A 111 4.89 9.26 4.28
C ARG A 111 4.52 9.88 2.94
N TYR A 112 3.90 11.05 2.97
CA TYR A 112 3.51 11.77 1.77
C TYR A 112 4.54 12.84 1.42
N THR A 113 4.90 12.92 0.14
CA THR A 113 5.80 13.93 -0.41
C THR A 113 5.12 14.63 -1.59
N PRO A 114 4.83 15.95 -1.52
CA PRO A 114 4.95 16.80 -0.34
C PRO A 114 3.98 16.37 0.78
N PRO A 115 4.20 16.81 2.04
CA PRO A 115 3.26 16.56 3.12
C PRO A 115 1.83 16.99 2.75
N LEU A 116 0.85 16.23 3.22
CA LEU A 116 -0.57 16.51 3.02
C LEU A 116 -1.11 17.33 4.20
N GLU A 117 -1.93 18.32 3.88
CA GLU A 117 -2.74 19.02 4.88
C GLU A 117 -3.89 18.11 5.38
N SER A 118 -4.49 18.45 6.53
CA SER A 118 -5.48 17.62 7.22
C SER A 118 -6.81 17.44 6.47
N ASP A 119 -7.16 18.37 5.58
CA ASP A 119 -8.39 18.39 4.79
C ASP A 119 -8.17 18.07 3.30
N GLU A 120 -6.93 17.73 2.93
CA GLU A 120 -6.55 17.53 1.54
C GLU A 120 -7.04 16.17 1.03
N THR A 121 -7.92 16.18 0.02
CA THR A 121 -8.42 14.95 -0.62
C THR A 121 -7.36 14.37 -1.55
N LEU A 122 -7.07 13.08 -1.39
CA LEU A 122 -6.22 12.34 -2.31
C LEU A 122 -7.00 11.94 -3.57
N ARG A 123 -6.31 11.97 -4.70
CA ARG A 123 -6.81 11.58 -6.01
C ARG A 123 -6.05 10.34 -6.45
N HIS A 124 -6.74 9.21 -6.42
CA HIS A 124 -6.20 7.93 -6.86
C HIS A 124 -6.58 7.69 -8.32
N PRO A 125 -5.61 7.55 -9.25
CA PRO A 125 -5.90 7.19 -10.64
C PRO A 125 -6.63 5.85 -10.75
N TYR A 126 -7.61 5.75 -11.64
CA TYR A 126 -8.25 4.46 -11.94
C TYR A 126 -7.29 3.55 -12.72
N GLY A 127 -7.38 2.23 -12.52
CA GLY A 127 -6.53 1.26 -13.20
C GLY A 127 -5.07 1.21 -12.71
N TRP A 128 -4.66 2.11 -11.82
CA TRP A 128 -3.36 2.06 -11.16
C TRP A 128 -3.44 1.31 -9.83
N GLY A 129 -2.32 0.74 -9.39
CA GLY A 129 -2.20 0.08 -8.10
C GLY A 129 -0.76 -0.33 -7.83
N VAL A 130 -0.54 -0.97 -6.69
CA VAL A 130 0.80 -1.41 -6.29
C VAL A 130 1.10 -2.82 -6.78
N SER A 131 1.90 -2.97 -7.83
CA SER A 131 2.34 -4.30 -8.25
C SER A 131 3.61 -4.70 -7.51
N LYS A 132 3.74 -6.00 -7.23
CA LYS A 132 5.06 -6.60 -7.03
C LYS A 132 5.75 -6.69 -8.39
N ARG A 133 7.08 -6.55 -8.38
CA ARG A 133 7.91 -6.83 -9.55
C ARG A 133 8.37 -8.27 -9.50
#